data_AF-A0A6A3C7M4-F1
#
_entry.id   AF-A0A6A3C7M4-F1
#
_cell.length_a   1.000
_cell.length_b   1.000
_cell.length_c   1.000
_cell.angle_alpha   90.00
_cell.angle_beta   90.00
_cell.angle_gamma   90.00
#
_symmetry.space_group_name_H-M   'P 1'
#
loop_
_entity.id
_entity.type
_entity.pdbx_description
1 polymer ?
#
loop_
_entity_poly.entity_id
_entity_poly.type
_entity_poly.pdbx_seq_one_letter_code
_entity_poly.pdbx_strand_id
1 'polypeptide(L)'
;MEPFFEELIVGCFVRVGIGRSKSGPIYRLRMVRNVDAKDPDRIYKLENKTTYKYLNVVWGNESSAARWQMAMISESPPQEEFRQLIREVERSGGRMPSMQDVLEKKEALQNARTFIYSAAAVKQMLQEKKSASSRPLNVAAEKDRLRRDLEIAQSKHDEGEVERIKNRLHQLEASRQSQEKDAKVIRLAEMNRKNRVENFKIASGLKPASGGDAAAATNGDTNSTNGNGNASAAAAEAGRAATAASLQEAAGSGKLVDTSAPVDEGTESNMLHDFELPISLEALWKFGGHEGAASGFMARKQSIEATVGCGVPENDGRRHAITLTVSDYKRRRGLL
;
A
#
# COMPACT_ATOMS: atom_id res chain seq x y z
N MET A 1 -2.73 -14.66 10.46
CA MET A 1 -2.48 -16.11 10.37
C MET A 1 -3.58 -16.69 9.51
N GLU A 2 -3.34 -17.83 8.85
CA GLU A 2 -4.41 -18.48 8.09
C GLU A 2 -5.48 -19.05 9.03
N PRO A 3 -6.78 -18.99 8.68
CA PRO A 3 -7.88 -19.39 9.57
C PRO A 3 -7.87 -20.88 9.89
N PHE A 4 -7.43 -21.73 8.95
CA PHE A 4 -7.33 -23.18 9.10
C PHE A 4 -6.06 -23.64 9.83
N PHE A 5 -5.16 -22.72 10.20
CA PHE A 5 -3.85 -23.09 10.76
C PHE A 5 -3.96 -23.97 12.02
N GLU A 6 -4.90 -23.62 12.92
CA GLU A 6 -5.02 -24.29 14.22
C GLU A 6 -5.43 -25.75 14.08
N GLU A 7 -6.29 -26.07 13.13
CA GLU A 7 -6.71 -27.44 12.83
C GLU A 7 -5.67 -28.17 11.99
N LEU A 8 -5.08 -27.48 11.01
CA LEU A 8 -4.14 -28.07 10.08
C LEU A 8 -2.84 -28.51 10.76
N ILE A 9 -2.32 -27.75 11.73
CA ILE A 9 -1.02 -28.04 12.35
C ILE A 9 -1.09 -29.21 13.36
N VAL A 10 -2.27 -29.54 13.88
CA VAL A 10 -2.44 -30.60 14.87
C VAL A 10 -2.08 -31.96 14.28
N GLY A 11 -1.28 -32.75 15.01
CA GLY A 11 -0.76 -34.04 14.58
C GLY A 11 0.51 -33.94 13.71
N CYS A 12 0.93 -32.74 13.29
CA CYS A 12 2.21 -32.56 12.62
C CYS A 12 3.38 -32.65 13.62
N PHE A 13 4.57 -32.99 13.12
CA PHE A 13 5.80 -32.94 13.89
C PHE A 13 6.55 -31.64 13.65
N VAL A 14 7.09 -31.08 14.73
CA VAL A 14 7.90 -29.86 14.72
C VAL A 14 9.22 -30.12 15.44
N ARG A 15 10.30 -29.54 14.91
CA ARG A 15 11.64 -29.60 15.50
C ARG A 15 11.80 -28.43 16.47
N VAL A 16 11.78 -28.71 17.76
CA VAL A 16 11.79 -27.69 18.82
C VAL A 16 13.20 -27.56 19.40
N GLY A 17 13.74 -26.34 19.42
CA GLY A 17 14.99 -26.02 20.12
C GLY A 17 14.76 -25.99 21.63
N ILE A 18 15.29 -26.97 22.36
CA ILE A 18 15.08 -27.11 23.80
C ILE A 18 16.16 -26.40 24.64
N GLY A 19 17.24 -25.95 24.00
CA GLY A 19 18.36 -25.28 24.66
C GLY A 19 19.68 -25.48 23.94
N ARG A 20 20.78 -25.28 24.66
CA ARG A 20 22.15 -25.45 24.16
C ARG A 20 22.96 -26.36 25.10
N SER A 21 23.69 -27.30 24.53
CA SER A 21 24.71 -28.13 25.17
C SER A 21 26.10 -27.53 24.94
N LYS A 22 27.12 -28.13 25.57
CA LYS A 22 28.54 -27.90 25.26
C LYS A 22 28.88 -28.19 23.79
N SER A 23 28.15 -29.12 23.17
CA SER A 23 28.32 -29.52 21.76
C SER A 23 27.48 -28.72 20.76
N GLY A 24 26.66 -27.76 21.22
CA GLY A 24 25.81 -26.95 20.36
C GLY A 24 24.32 -27.00 20.72
N PRO A 25 23.45 -26.39 19.89
CA PRO A 25 22.01 -26.34 20.14
C PRO A 25 21.37 -27.73 20.12
N ILE A 26 20.50 -27.99 21.09
CA ILE A 26 19.81 -29.27 21.24
C ILE A 26 18.39 -29.11 20.74
N TYR A 27 17.96 -30.03 19.89
CA TYR A 27 16.63 -30.07 19.33
C TYR A 27 15.94 -31.39 19.69
N ARG A 28 14.61 -31.36 19.71
CA ARG A 28 13.77 -32.55 19.79
C ARG A 28 12.64 -32.48 18.79
N LEU A 29 12.32 -33.62 18.18
CA LEU A 29 11.13 -33.76 17.36
C LEU A 29 9.94 -33.99 18.30
N ARG A 30 8.92 -33.12 18.20
CA ARG A 30 7.71 -33.20 19.04
C ARG A 30 6.47 -33.13 18.16
N MET A 31 5.40 -33.80 18.60
CA MET A 31 4.11 -33.76 17.92
C MET A 31 3.28 -32.58 18.43
N VAL A 32 2.64 -31.84 17.54
CA VAL A 32 1.75 -30.74 17.89
C VAL A 32 0.40 -31.30 18.34
N ARG A 33 0.02 -31.02 19.59
CA ARG A 33 -1.28 -31.42 20.16
C ARG A 33 -2.35 -30.39 19.83
N ASN A 34 -2.07 -29.12 20.10
CA ASN A 34 -2.97 -28.01 19.81
C ASN A 34 -2.22 -26.68 19.80
N VAL A 35 -2.90 -25.66 19.28
CA VAL A 35 -2.47 -24.26 19.36
C VAL A 35 -3.11 -23.63 20.60
N ASP A 36 -2.31 -22.95 21.41
CA ASP A 36 -2.77 -22.19 22.57
C ASP A 36 -2.81 -20.70 22.23
N ALA A 37 -4.02 -20.13 22.25
CA ALA A 37 -4.28 -18.72 21.97
C ALA A 37 -4.93 -18.00 23.19
N LYS A 38 -4.80 -18.56 24.41
CA LYS A 38 -5.50 -18.08 25.61
C LYS A 38 -5.02 -16.75 26.17
N ASP A 39 -3.81 -16.32 25.82
CA ASP A 39 -3.17 -15.10 26.38
C ASP A 39 -2.88 -14.06 25.28
N PRO A 40 -3.87 -13.24 24.85
CA PRO A 40 -3.69 -12.23 23.81
C PRO A 40 -2.65 -11.16 24.15
N ASP A 41 -2.44 -10.88 25.44
CA ASP A 41 -1.52 -9.84 25.92
C ASP A 41 -0.04 -10.26 25.78
N ARG A 42 0.24 -11.57 25.66
CA ARG A 42 1.61 -12.11 25.53
C ARG A 42 2.04 -12.19 24.08
N ILE A 43 2.19 -11.03 23.45
CA ILE A 43 2.62 -10.90 22.06
C ILE A 43 4.15 -11.07 21.97
N TYR A 44 4.61 -11.90 21.03
CA TYR A 44 6.02 -12.05 20.70
C TYR A 44 6.24 -11.95 19.18
N LYS A 45 7.49 -11.71 18.78
CA LYS A 45 7.88 -11.61 17.37
C LYS A 45 8.11 -13.00 16.79
N LEU A 46 7.51 -13.25 15.63
CA LEU A 46 7.73 -14.42 14.80
C LEU A 46 8.12 -13.90 13.41
N GLU A 47 9.43 -13.88 13.14
CA GLU A 47 10.01 -13.27 11.94
C GLU A 47 9.52 -11.82 11.74
N ASN A 48 8.85 -11.55 10.62
CA ASN A 48 8.32 -10.23 10.23
C ASN A 48 6.92 -9.96 10.79
N LYS A 49 6.38 -10.87 11.61
CA LYS A 49 5.01 -10.79 12.16
C LYS A 49 5.06 -10.85 13.68
N THR A 50 3.99 -10.38 14.31
CA THR A 50 3.76 -10.58 15.74
C THR A 50 2.64 -11.59 15.94
N THR A 51 2.74 -12.41 16.97
CA THR A 51 1.74 -13.41 17.33
C THR A 51 1.69 -13.60 18.84
N TYR A 52 0.54 -14.02 19.35
CA TYR A 52 0.33 -14.42 20.74
C TYR A 52 0.02 -15.92 20.86
N LYS A 53 0.02 -16.65 19.73
CA LYS A 53 -0.29 -18.08 19.68
C LYS A 53 0.93 -18.91 20.04
N TYR A 54 0.77 -19.97 20.82
CA TYR A 54 1.80 -20.91 21.22
C TYR A 54 1.45 -22.31 20.72
N LEU A 55 2.43 -23.21 20.59
CA LEU A 55 2.16 -24.62 20.33
C LEU A 55 2.31 -25.42 21.61
N ASN A 56 1.31 -26.24 21.91
CA ASN A 56 1.45 -27.30 22.90
C ASN A 56 1.92 -28.55 22.17
N VAL A 57 3.11 -29.00 22.55
CA VAL A 57 3.82 -30.07 21.86
C VAL A 57 4.19 -31.19 22.82
N VAL A 58 4.06 -32.41 22.32
CA VAL A 58 4.20 -33.66 23.04
C VAL A 58 5.45 -34.41 22.57
N TRP A 59 6.16 -35.04 23.50
CA TRP A 59 7.32 -35.89 23.25
C TRP A 59 7.12 -37.28 23.87
N GLY A 60 6.87 -38.29 23.04
CA GLY A 60 6.57 -39.65 23.51
C GLY A 60 5.08 -39.82 23.82
N ASN A 61 4.61 -39.29 24.96
CA ASN A 61 3.23 -39.46 25.44
C ASN A 61 2.60 -38.15 25.93
N GLU A 62 1.29 -38.14 26.17
CA GLU A 62 0.55 -36.92 26.55
C GLU A 62 1.05 -36.23 27.83
N SER A 63 1.65 -36.98 28.77
CA SER A 63 2.18 -36.42 30.02
C SER A 63 3.35 -35.45 29.82
N SER A 64 4.02 -35.51 28.67
CA SER A 64 5.14 -34.66 28.30
C SER A 64 4.73 -33.34 27.62
N ALA A 65 3.43 -33.06 27.54
CA ALA A 65 2.91 -31.86 26.87
C ALA A 65 3.50 -30.60 27.48
N ALA A 66 4.12 -29.77 26.64
CA ALA A 66 4.71 -28.50 27.04
C ALA A 66 4.34 -27.40 26.03
N ARG A 67 4.19 -26.19 26.54
CA ARG A 67 3.89 -24.99 25.75
C ARG A 67 5.17 -24.33 25.24
N TRP A 68 5.26 -24.11 23.93
CA TRP A 68 6.41 -23.52 23.27
C TRP A 68 6.01 -22.36 22.36
N GLN A 69 6.86 -21.33 22.30
CA GLN A 69 6.73 -20.29 21.29
C GLN A 69 7.04 -20.87 19.91
N MET A 70 6.30 -20.42 18.89
CA MET A 70 6.56 -20.82 17.50
C MET A 70 7.95 -20.40 17.03
N ALA A 71 8.51 -19.33 17.59
CA ALA A 71 9.86 -18.85 17.28
C ALA A 71 10.98 -19.82 17.69
N MET A 72 10.68 -20.84 18.51
CA MET A 72 11.63 -21.87 18.94
C MET A 72 11.65 -23.07 17.99
N ILE A 73 10.86 -23.05 16.92
CA ILE A 73 10.76 -24.12 15.93
C ILE A 73 11.82 -23.91 14.85
N SER A 74 12.60 -24.94 14.59
CA SER A 74 13.62 -24.94 13.56
C SER A 74 13.06 -25.43 12.22
N GLU A 75 13.45 -24.76 11.14
CA GLU A 75 13.10 -25.14 9.76
C GLU A 75 13.98 -26.27 9.20
N SER A 76 15.12 -26.58 9.84
CA SER A 76 16.04 -27.57 9.30
C SER A 76 15.49 -28.99 9.50
N PRO A 77 15.82 -29.94 8.60
CA PRO A 77 15.34 -31.31 8.72
C PRO A 77 15.84 -31.98 10.00
N PRO A 78 15.07 -32.92 10.57
CA PRO A 78 15.51 -33.73 11.69
C PRO A 78 16.65 -34.67 11.26
N GLN A 79 17.66 -34.82 12.11
CA GLN A 79 18.81 -35.69 11.95
C GLN A 79 18.70 -36.87 12.94
N GLU A 80 19.17 -36.68 14.17
CA GLU A 80 19.17 -37.72 15.21
C GLU A 80 17.90 -37.72 16.07
N GLU A 81 17.16 -36.62 16.03
CA GLU A 81 15.98 -36.40 16.88
C GLU A 81 14.87 -37.42 16.57
N PHE A 82 14.79 -37.91 15.33
CA PHE A 82 13.82 -38.93 14.95
C PHE A 82 14.08 -40.26 15.67
N ARG A 83 15.34 -40.71 15.74
CA ARG A 83 15.73 -41.92 16.49
C ARG A 83 15.53 -41.75 17.99
N GLN A 84 15.66 -40.54 18.52
CA GLN A 84 15.36 -40.24 19.92
C GLN A 84 13.86 -40.28 20.20
N LEU A 85 13.05 -39.76 19.28
CA LEU A 85 11.59 -39.81 19.37
C LEU A 85 11.09 -41.25 19.39
N ILE A 86 11.55 -42.12 18.47
CA ILE A 86 11.13 -43.53 18.43
C ILE A 86 11.37 -44.21 19.77
N ARG A 87 12.61 -44.11 20.29
CA ARG A 87 12.99 -44.69 21.58
C ARG A 87 12.12 -44.17 22.73
N GLU A 88 11.80 -42.88 22.71
CA GLU A 88 10.97 -42.28 23.73
C GLU A 88 9.50 -42.74 23.65
N VAL A 89 8.95 -42.86 22.44
CA VAL A 89 7.59 -43.36 22.21
C VAL A 89 7.47 -44.80 22.70
N GLU A 90 8.43 -45.65 22.35
CA GLU A 90 8.50 -47.05 22.82
C GLU A 90 8.60 -47.14 24.35
N ARG A 91 9.46 -46.31 24.95
CA ARG A 91 9.67 -46.28 26.41
C ARG A 91 8.44 -45.77 27.17
N SER A 92 7.72 -44.81 26.60
CA SER A 92 6.61 -44.11 27.26
C SER A 92 5.23 -44.69 26.94
N GLY A 93 5.16 -45.72 26.08
CA GLY A 93 3.91 -46.31 25.60
C GLY A 93 3.08 -45.39 24.71
N GLY A 94 3.73 -44.45 24.03
CA GLY A 94 3.07 -43.50 23.14
C GLY A 94 2.60 -44.13 21.83
N ARG A 95 1.64 -43.49 21.15
CA ARG A 95 1.21 -43.89 19.80
C ARG A 95 2.10 -43.25 18.74
N MET A 96 2.79 -44.08 17.95
CA MET A 96 3.45 -43.62 16.73
C MET A 96 2.44 -43.50 15.58
N PRO A 97 2.46 -42.43 14.77
CA PRO A 97 1.59 -42.32 13.61
C PRO A 97 1.83 -43.42 12.59
N SER A 98 0.74 -43.89 11.97
CA SER A 98 0.82 -44.86 10.89
C SER A 98 1.31 -44.22 9.60
N MET A 99 1.76 -45.02 8.63
CA MET A 99 2.11 -44.51 7.30
C MET A 99 0.91 -43.84 6.62
N GLN A 100 -0.30 -44.37 6.85
CA GLN A 100 -1.54 -43.81 6.33
C GLN A 100 -1.83 -42.44 6.96
N ASP A 101 -1.69 -42.30 8.29
CA ASP A 101 -1.87 -41.03 8.99
C ASP A 101 -0.95 -39.94 8.40
N VAL A 102 0.29 -40.31 8.07
CA VAL A 102 1.27 -39.39 7.47
C VAL A 102 0.89 -39.00 6.05
N LEU A 103 0.39 -39.93 5.23
CA LEU A 103 -0.04 -39.66 3.86
C LEU A 103 -1.27 -38.75 3.82
N GLU A 104 -2.29 -39.04 4.63
CA GLU A 104 -3.49 -38.21 4.77
C GLU A 104 -3.11 -36.81 5.23
N LYS A 105 -2.21 -36.68 6.20
CA LYS A 105 -1.77 -35.37 6.69
C LYS A 105 -0.94 -34.61 5.65
N LYS A 106 -0.11 -35.32 4.87
CA LYS A 106 0.64 -34.74 3.75
C LYS A 106 -0.30 -34.19 2.68
N GLU A 107 -1.35 -34.92 2.34
CA GLU A 107 -2.39 -34.46 1.40
C GLU A 107 -3.13 -33.23 1.95
N ALA A 108 -3.50 -33.23 3.22
CA ALA A 108 -4.13 -32.07 3.87
C ALA A 108 -3.25 -30.81 3.79
N LEU A 109 -1.93 -30.93 3.99
CA LEU A 109 -0.97 -29.83 3.84
C LEU A 109 -0.84 -29.35 2.39
N GLN A 110 -0.97 -30.25 1.41
CA GLN A 110 -0.97 -29.89 -0.02
C GLN A 110 -2.26 -29.14 -0.39
N ASN A 111 -3.41 -29.63 0.07
CA ASN A 111 -4.71 -29.00 -0.18
C ASN A 111 -4.80 -27.60 0.45
N ALA A 112 -4.15 -27.39 1.59
CA ALA A 112 -4.06 -26.08 2.22
C ALA A 112 -3.34 -25.02 1.37
N ARG A 113 -2.42 -25.41 0.47
CA ARG A 113 -1.75 -24.48 -0.45
C ARG A 113 -2.69 -23.95 -1.52
N THR A 114 -3.69 -24.74 -1.91
CA THR A 114 -4.69 -24.42 -2.92
C THR A 114 -6.01 -24.00 -2.29
N PHE A 115 -5.99 -23.64 -1.00
CA PHE A 115 -7.19 -23.31 -0.25
C PHE A 115 -7.91 -22.10 -0.86
N ILE A 116 -9.20 -22.28 -1.19
CA ILE A 116 -10.06 -21.23 -1.72
C ILE A 116 -10.70 -20.50 -0.54
N TYR A 117 -10.40 -19.21 -0.40
CA TYR A 117 -10.97 -18.40 0.66
C TYR A 117 -12.46 -18.21 0.48
N SER A 118 -13.24 -18.64 1.46
CA SER A 118 -14.67 -18.31 1.54
C SER A 118 -14.86 -16.85 1.92
N ALA A 119 -15.99 -16.24 1.53
CA ALA A 119 -16.31 -14.86 1.90
C ALA A 119 -16.30 -14.63 3.43
N ALA A 120 -16.68 -15.65 4.21
CA ALA A 120 -16.64 -15.61 5.67
C ALA A 120 -15.19 -15.58 6.20
N ALA A 121 -14.29 -16.41 5.66
CA ALA A 121 -12.88 -16.43 6.03
C ALA A 121 -12.20 -15.08 5.74
N VAL A 122 -12.49 -14.47 4.58
CA VAL A 122 -11.96 -13.14 4.23
C VAL A 122 -12.45 -12.08 5.22
N LYS A 123 -13.73 -12.11 5.61
CA LYS A 123 -14.28 -11.16 6.58
C LYS A 123 -13.60 -11.29 7.96
N GLN A 124 -13.37 -12.52 8.42
CA GLN A 124 -12.64 -12.78 9.66
C GLN A 124 -11.20 -12.27 9.58
N MET A 125 -10.47 -12.55 8.49
CA MET A 125 -9.09 -12.09 8.30
C MET A 125 -8.99 -10.56 8.29
N LEU A 126 -9.96 -9.87 7.68
CA LEU A 126 -10.02 -8.40 7.69
C LEU A 126 -10.26 -7.86 9.09
N GLN A 127 -11.12 -8.51 9.87
CA GLN A 127 -11.41 -8.11 11.24
C GLN A 127 -10.20 -8.32 12.17
N GLU A 128 -9.53 -9.47 12.07
CA GLU A 128 -8.29 -9.76 12.83
C GLU A 128 -7.16 -8.81 12.45
N LYS A 129 -6.99 -8.50 11.15
CA LYS A 129 -6.03 -7.49 10.70
C LYS A 129 -6.37 -6.11 11.24
N LYS A 130 -7.65 -5.74 11.31
CA LYS A 130 -8.08 -4.45 11.84
C LYS A 130 -7.82 -4.34 13.35
N SER A 131 -7.98 -5.42 14.12
CA SER A 131 -7.70 -5.43 15.56
C SER A 131 -6.22 -5.56 15.89
N ALA A 132 -5.44 -6.28 15.09
CA ALA A 132 -4.00 -6.48 15.31
C ALA A 132 -3.13 -5.35 14.74
N SER A 133 -3.64 -4.62 13.74
CA SER A 133 -2.92 -3.51 13.14
C SER A 133 -3.02 -2.28 14.02
N SER A 134 -1.93 -2.01 14.76
CA SER A 134 -1.60 -0.68 15.32
C SER A 134 -1.27 0.34 14.23
N ARG A 135 -1.63 0.11 12.96
CA ARG A 135 -1.60 1.18 11.97
C ARG A 135 -2.62 2.21 12.45
N PRO A 136 -2.23 3.47 12.65
CA PRO A 136 -3.22 4.49 12.93
C PRO A 136 -4.24 4.40 11.80
N LEU A 137 -5.48 4.02 12.16
CA LEU A 137 -6.63 4.19 11.27
C LEU A 137 -6.47 5.59 10.71
N ASN A 138 -6.65 5.77 9.40
CA ASN A 138 -6.54 7.09 8.79
C ASN A 138 -7.41 8.06 9.62
N VAL A 139 -6.78 8.84 10.50
CA VAL A 139 -7.47 9.52 11.60
C VAL A 139 -8.46 10.53 11.02
N ALA A 140 -8.15 11.04 9.83
CA ALA A 140 -9.05 11.87 9.04
C ALA A 140 -10.32 11.09 8.64
N ALA A 141 -10.19 9.89 8.10
CA ALA A 141 -11.34 9.07 7.71
C ALA A 141 -12.19 8.62 8.92
N GLU A 142 -11.55 8.33 10.06
CA GLU A 142 -12.27 7.99 11.30
C GLU A 142 -12.99 9.21 11.87
N LYS A 143 -12.35 10.40 11.89
CA LYS A 143 -13.02 11.65 12.26
C LYS A 143 -14.20 11.97 11.35
N ASP A 144 -14.04 11.85 10.03
CA ASP A 144 -15.11 12.16 9.09
C ASP A 144 -16.28 11.17 9.21
N ARG A 145 -15.98 9.92 9.59
CA ARG A 145 -17.03 8.97 9.96
C ARG A 145 -17.72 9.36 11.27
N LEU A 146 -16.95 9.61 12.33
CA LEU A 146 -17.50 9.98 13.65
C LEU A 146 -18.31 11.29 13.60
N ARG A 147 -17.93 12.25 12.74
CA ARG A 147 -18.71 13.47 12.50
C ARG A 147 -20.07 13.19 11.86
N ARG A 148 -20.11 12.30 10.86
CA ARG A 148 -21.37 11.84 10.26
C ARG A 148 -22.22 11.06 11.26
N ASP A 149 -21.61 10.18 12.04
CA ASP A 149 -22.31 9.40 13.07
C ASP A 149 -22.85 10.32 14.19
N LEU A 150 -22.14 11.41 14.53
CA LEU A 150 -22.58 12.44 15.47
C LEU A 150 -23.80 13.21 14.95
N GLU A 151 -23.81 13.58 13.67
CA GLU A 151 -24.96 14.24 13.03
C GLU A 151 -26.20 13.32 13.03
N ILE A 152 -25.99 12.03 12.76
CA ILE A 152 -27.05 11.01 12.84
C ILE A 152 -27.54 10.82 14.28
N ALA A 153 -26.65 10.79 15.28
CA ALA A 153 -27.04 10.65 16.68
C ALA A 153 -27.80 11.90 17.19
N GLN A 154 -27.38 13.09 16.76
CA GLN A 154 -28.07 14.36 17.07
C GLN A 154 -29.47 14.40 16.48
N SER A 155 -29.63 14.00 15.21
CA SER A 155 -30.95 13.92 14.56
C SER A 155 -31.88 12.87 15.18
N LYS A 156 -31.34 11.87 15.88
CA LYS A 156 -32.10 10.86 16.62
C LYS A 156 -32.38 11.24 18.09
N HIS A 157 -31.88 12.39 18.56
CA HIS A 157 -31.94 12.83 19.96
C HIS A 157 -31.40 11.80 20.98
N ASP A 158 -30.42 10.99 20.57
CA ASP A 158 -29.75 10.02 21.46
C ASP A 158 -28.55 10.70 22.14
N GLU A 159 -28.82 11.33 23.29
CA GLU A 159 -27.80 12.09 24.02
C GLU A 159 -26.61 11.23 24.50
N GLY A 160 -26.86 9.95 24.81
CA GLY A 160 -25.84 9.01 25.28
C GLY A 160 -24.84 8.65 24.18
N GLU A 161 -25.32 8.42 22.95
CA GLU A 161 -24.44 8.17 21.81
C GLU A 161 -23.70 9.44 21.37
N VAL A 162 -24.34 10.61 21.43
CA VAL A 162 -23.69 11.90 21.16
C VAL A 162 -22.50 12.13 22.09
N GLU A 163 -22.67 11.87 23.40
CA GLU A 163 -21.59 12.06 24.38
C GLU A 163 -20.44 11.07 24.17
N ARG A 164 -20.74 9.80 23.89
CA ARG A 164 -19.73 8.79 23.54
C ARG A 164 -18.92 9.18 22.31
N ILE A 165 -19.59 9.63 21.24
CA ILE A 165 -18.93 10.01 19.99
C ILE A 165 -18.08 11.27 20.19
N LYS A 166 -18.56 12.27 20.94
CA LYS A 166 -17.78 13.46 21.30
C LYS A 166 -16.51 13.11 22.08
N ASN A 167 -16.63 12.24 23.08
CA ASN A 167 -15.47 11.78 23.88
C ASN A 167 -14.45 11.04 23.01
N ARG A 168 -14.91 10.21 22.06
CA ARG A 168 -14.03 9.53 21.11
C ARG A 168 -13.33 10.49 20.15
N LEU A 169 -14.04 11.52 19.67
CA LEU A 169 -13.47 12.56 18.80
C LEU A 169 -12.38 13.36 19.52
N HIS A 170 -12.62 13.70 20.79
CA HIS A 170 -11.65 14.38 21.65
C HIS A 170 -10.41 13.51 21.91
N GLN A 171 -10.58 12.20 22.13
CA GLN A 171 -9.45 11.27 22.30
C GLN A 171 -8.57 11.22 21.04
N LEU A 172 -9.17 11.18 19.84
CA LEU A 172 -8.45 11.22 18.57
C LEU A 172 -7.72 12.57 18.37
N GLU A 173 -8.27 13.67 18.87
CA GLU A 173 -7.61 14.98 18.85
C GLU A 173 -6.41 15.07 19.80
N ALA A 174 -6.57 14.59 21.03
CA ALA A 174 -5.50 14.55 22.02
C ALA A 174 -4.32 13.69 21.54
N SER A 175 -4.57 12.55 20.88
CA SER A 175 -3.52 11.70 20.30
C SER A 175 -2.72 12.35 19.17
N ARG A 176 -3.28 13.39 18.51
CA ARG A 176 -2.58 14.16 17.48
C ARG A 176 -1.77 15.30 18.08
N GLN A 177 -2.29 15.97 19.11
CA GLN A 177 -1.59 17.06 19.79
C GLN A 177 -0.27 16.59 20.43
N SER A 178 -0.15 15.33 20.83
CA SER A 178 1.14 14.78 21.26
C SER A 178 2.15 14.60 20.12
N GLN A 179 1.69 14.35 18.88
CA GLN A 179 2.55 14.25 17.68
C GLN A 179 2.88 15.62 17.07
N GLU A 180 2.00 16.62 17.17
CA GLU A 180 2.27 17.99 16.71
C GLU A 180 3.36 18.72 17.52
N LYS A 181 3.80 18.17 18.65
CA LYS A 181 4.95 18.68 19.42
C LYS A 181 6.29 18.37 18.75
N ASP A 182 6.32 17.55 17.70
CA ASP A 182 7.54 17.32 16.93
C ASP A 182 7.92 18.58 16.13
N ALA A 183 9.06 19.18 16.49
CA ALA A 183 9.57 20.42 15.91
C ALA A 183 9.75 20.39 14.37
N LYS A 184 9.81 19.19 13.76
CA LYS A 184 9.87 18.98 12.31
C LYS A 184 8.48 19.19 11.66
N VAL A 185 7.41 18.74 12.31
CA VAL A 185 6.02 18.88 11.85
C VAL A 185 5.55 20.34 11.94
N ILE A 186 5.93 21.05 13.02
CA ILE A 186 5.62 22.47 13.21
C ILE A 186 6.23 23.32 12.08
N ARG A 187 7.52 23.10 11.76
CA ARG A 187 8.22 23.83 10.69
C ARG A 187 7.60 23.57 9.31
N LEU A 188 7.20 22.32 9.04
CA LEU A 188 6.57 21.96 7.76
C LEU A 188 5.16 22.57 7.63
N ALA A 189 4.40 22.63 8.73
CA ALA A 189 3.09 23.28 8.76
C ALA A 189 3.19 24.79 8.53
N GLU A 190 4.20 25.44 9.12
CA GLU A 190 4.45 26.88 8.93
C GLU A 190 4.87 27.19 7.49
N MET A 191 5.71 26.35 6.89
CA MET A 191 6.13 26.47 5.49
C MET A 191 4.94 26.29 4.53
N ASN A 192 4.09 25.28 4.76
CA ASN A 192 2.87 25.08 3.97
C ASN A 192 1.86 26.22 4.14
N ARG A 193 1.77 26.81 5.33
CA ARG A 193 0.93 28.00 5.58
C ARG A 193 1.43 29.19 4.77
N LYS A 194 2.75 29.45 4.75
CA LYS A 194 3.36 30.51 3.92
C LYS A 194 3.12 30.25 2.42
N ASN A 195 3.29 29.02 1.96
CA ASN A 195 3.03 28.65 0.57
C ASN A 195 1.55 28.84 0.16
N ARG A 196 0.59 28.55 1.04
CA ARG A 196 -0.84 28.83 0.77
C ARG A 196 -1.11 30.33 0.62
N VAL A 197 -0.49 31.15 1.46
CA VAL A 197 -0.66 32.61 1.42
C VAL A 197 -0.02 33.19 0.16
N GLU A 198 1.19 32.74 -0.20
CA GLU A 198 1.86 33.20 -1.41
C GLU A 198 1.13 32.73 -2.68
N ASN A 199 0.66 31.48 -2.74
CA ASN A 199 -0.20 31.02 -3.84
C ASN A 199 -1.49 31.83 -3.94
N PHE A 200 -2.07 32.24 -2.81
CA PHE A 200 -3.25 33.10 -2.80
C PHE A 200 -2.94 34.51 -3.33
N LYS A 201 -1.83 35.13 -2.91
CA LYS A 201 -1.40 36.46 -3.41
C LYS A 201 -1.10 36.44 -4.92
N ILE A 202 -0.45 35.39 -5.38
CA ILE A 202 -0.15 35.17 -6.81
C ILE A 202 -1.46 34.99 -7.59
N ALA A 203 -2.41 34.20 -7.06
CA ALA A 203 -3.72 34.00 -7.67
C ALA A 203 -4.61 35.24 -7.63
N SER A 204 -4.48 36.11 -6.62
CA SER A 204 -5.24 37.36 -6.50
C SER A 204 -4.64 38.52 -7.32
N GLY A 205 -3.62 38.27 -8.14
CA GLY A 205 -3.11 39.24 -9.13
C GLY A 205 -2.35 40.45 -8.58
N LEU A 206 -2.04 40.50 -7.28
CA LEU A 206 -1.25 41.58 -6.67
C LEU A 206 0.24 41.36 -6.97
N LYS A 207 0.67 41.70 -8.19
CA LYS A 207 2.10 41.86 -8.50
C LYS A 207 2.65 43.07 -7.72
N PRO A 208 3.79 42.95 -7.01
CA PRO A 208 4.51 44.13 -6.55
C PRO A 208 5.13 44.82 -7.78
N ALA A 209 4.85 46.11 -7.93
CA ALA A 209 5.43 46.94 -8.97
C ALA A 209 6.90 47.30 -8.62
N SER A 210 7.82 46.89 -9.49
CA SER A 210 9.12 47.52 -9.74
C SER A 210 9.45 47.17 -11.19
N GLY A 211 9.49 48.05 -12.18
CA GLY A 211 9.73 49.49 -12.24
C GLY A 211 10.84 49.68 -13.27
N GLY A 212 10.51 50.09 -14.51
CA GLY A 212 11.49 50.36 -15.57
C GLY A 212 10.91 50.23 -16.98
N ASP A 213 10.57 51.37 -17.57
CA ASP A 213 9.87 51.58 -18.84
C ASP A 213 10.65 51.21 -20.11
N ALA A 214 9.94 50.70 -21.12
CA ALA A 214 10.13 51.07 -22.52
C ALA A 214 8.84 50.81 -23.32
N ALA A 215 8.16 51.91 -23.66
CA ALA A 215 7.10 52.01 -24.67
C ALA A 215 7.65 51.63 -26.07
N ALA A 216 6.89 51.36 -27.15
CA ALA A 216 5.51 51.66 -27.48
C ALA A 216 5.05 50.75 -28.65
N ALA A 217 3.75 50.41 -28.63
CA ALA A 217 2.78 50.32 -29.73
C ALA A 217 3.15 49.72 -31.11
N THR A 218 2.38 48.70 -31.52
CA THR A 218 1.39 48.83 -32.62
C THR A 218 0.18 47.92 -32.38
N ASN A 219 -1.02 48.49 -32.49
CA ASN A 219 -2.32 47.83 -32.39
C ASN A 219 -2.70 47.17 -33.72
N GLY A 220 -3.50 46.10 -33.69
CA GLY A 220 -4.17 45.56 -34.88
C GLY A 220 -4.88 44.24 -34.63
N ASP A 221 -6.14 44.33 -34.22
CA ASP A 221 -7.11 43.24 -34.14
C ASP A 221 -7.48 42.74 -35.55
N THR A 222 -7.24 41.46 -35.87
CA THR A 222 -7.94 40.74 -36.96
C THR A 222 -8.04 39.23 -36.68
N ASN A 223 -9.26 38.80 -36.41
CA ASN A 223 -9.72 37.43 -36.51
C ASN A 223 -9.84 37.02 -38.00
N SER A 224 -9.05 36.07 -38.50
CA SER A 224 -9.46 35.05 -39.50
C SER A 224 -8.31 34.14 -39.94
N THR A 225 -8.50 32.84 -39.71
CA THR A 225 -8.22 31.67 -40.55
C THR A 225 -7.07 31.66 -41.58
N ASN A 226 -6.22 30.63 -41.42
CA ASN A 226 -5.56 29.77 -42.42
C ASN A 226 -4.17 30.16 -43.00
N GLY A 227 -3.22 29.22 -42.93
CA GLY A 227 -2.16 29.05 -43.93
C GLY A 227 -0.69 29.27 -43.52
N ASN A 228 0.03 28.17 -43.30
CA ASN A 228 1.45 27.90 -43.62
C ASN A 228 2.61 28.75 -43.05
N GLY A 229 3.44 28.07 -42.23
CA GLY A 229 4.86 27.82 -42.53
C GLY A 229 5.89 28.95 -42.37
N ASN A 230 6.84 28.75 -41.43
CA ASN A 230 8.17 29.37 -41.34
C ASN A 230 8.33 30.76 -40.66
N ALA A 231 7.75 30.97 -39.47
CA ALA A 231 8.10 32.13 -38.63
C ALA A 231 8.35 31.83 -37.12
N SER A 232 8.39 30.56 -36.69
CA SER A 232 8.46 30.20 -35.26
C SER A 232 9.85 29.93 -34.69
N ALA A 233 10.90 29.84 -35.52
CA ALA A 233 12.25 29.55 -35.03
C ALA A 233 12.93 30.79 -34.41
N ALA A 234 12.81 31.96 -35.04
CA ALA A 234 13.47 33.19 -34.59
C ALA A 234 12.92 33.74 -33.25
N ALA A 235 11.62 33.55 -33.00
CA ALA A 235 10.98 33.95 -31.74
C ALA A 235 11.41 33.08 -30.54
N ALA A 236 11.68 31.79 -30.78
CA ALA A 236 12.14 30.86 -29.74
C ALA A 236 13.59 31.10 -29.33
N GLU A 237 14.43 31.59 -30.25
CA GLU A 237 15.85 31.87 -30.02
C GLU A 237 16.05 33.20 -29.27
N ALA A 238 15.27 34.23 -29.62
CA ALA A 238 15.23 35.50 -28.87
C ALA A 238 14.76 35.30 -27.42
N GLY A 239 13.80 34.39 -27.16
CA GLY A 239 13.35 34.05 -25.82
C GLY A 239 14.40 33.32 -24.97
N ARG A 240 15.22 32.45 -25.58
CA ARG A 240 16.32 31.75 -24.87
C ARG A 240 17.47 32.71 -24.52
N ALA A 241 17.80 33.62 -25.42
CA ALA A 241 18.84 34.63 -25.18
C ALA A 241 18.44 35.60 -24.04
N ALA A 242 17.17 36.02 -24.00
CA ALA A 242 16.65 36.84 -22.90
C ALA A 242 16.67 36.10 -21.55
N THR A 243 16.35 34.80 -21.54
CA THR A 243 16.36 33.98 -20.31
C THR A 243 17.78 33.72 -19.80
N ALA A 244 18.75 33.54 -20.71
CA ALA A 244 20.16 33.39 -20.36
C ALA A 244 20.76 34.69 -19.79
N ALA A 245 20.41 35.84 -20.36
CA ALA A 245 20.83 37.14 -19.84
C ALA A 245 20.29 37.41 -18.43
N SER A 246 19.01 37.09 -18.18
CA SER A 246 18.41 37.22 -16.84
C SER A 246 19.04 36.30 -15.78
N LEU A 247 19.52 35.10 -16.17
CA LEU A 247 20.23 34.19 -15.27
C LEU A 247 21.64 34.68 -14.93
N GLN A 248 22.35 35.28 -15.91
CA GLN A 248 23.68 35.85 -15.71
C GLN A 248 23.63 37.07 -14.77
N GLU A 249 22.59 37.89 -14.89
CA GLU A 249 22.37 39.09 -14.06
C GLU A 249 21.96 38.72 -12.62
N ALA A 250 21.21 37.63 -12.45
CA ALA A 250 20.86 37.07 -11.13
C ALA A 250 22.10 36.53 -10.38
N ALA A 251 23.09 35.98 -11.09
CA ALA A 251 24.34 35.47 -10.51
C ALA A 251 25.24 36.59 -9.94
N GLY A 252 25.16 37.82 -10.46
CA GLY A 252 25.93 38.98 -9.98
C GLY A 252 25.46 39.58 -8.66
N SER A 253 24.25 39.25 -8.20
CA SER A 253 23.62 39.87 -7.02
C SER A 253 23.95 39.21 -5.66
N GLY A 254 24.83 38.19 -5.64
CA GLY A 254 25.32 37.58 -4.40
C GLY A 254 24.23 36.92 -3.53
N LYS A 255 23.06 36.62 -4.11
CA LYS A 255 21.88 36.08 -3.40
C LYS A 255 21.65 34.60 -3.71
N LEU A 256 22.71 33.79 -3.67
CA LEU A 256 22.62 32.33 -3.56
C LEU A 256 23.15 31.93 -2.18
N VAL A 257 22.26 31.87 -1.19
CA VAL A 257 22.47 30.99 -0.05
C VAL A 257 22.11 29.61 -0.56
N ASP A 258 23.07 28.70 -0.50
CA ASP A 258 23.02 27.30 -0.91
C ASP A 258 21.67 26.66 -0.53
N THR A 259 20.79 26.44 -1.52
CA THR A 259 19.52 25.73 -1.37
C THR A 259 19.67 24.26 -1.73
N SER A 260 20.80 23.64 -1.38
CA SER A 260 20.82 22.20 -1.22
C SER A 260 20.07 21.87 0.08
N ALA A 261 18.82 21.42 -0.06
CA ALA A 261 18.10 20.82 1.05
C ALA A 261 18.97 19.68 1.64
N PRO A 262 19.00 19.48 2.98
CA PRO A 262 19.67 18.31 3.54
C PRO A 262 18.92 17.08 3.00
N VAL A 263 19.54 16.41 2.03
CA VAL A 263 18.98 15.23 1.40
C VAL A 263 19.10 14.12 2.44
N ASP A 264 17.96 13.62 2.92
CA ASP A 264 17.90 12.38 3.69
C ASP A 264 18.52 11.28 2.82
N GLU A 265 19.69 10.74 3.16
CA GLU A 265 20.34 9.60 2.46
C GLU A 265 19.50 8.29 2.46
N GLY A 266 18.25 8.33 2.92
CA GLY A 266 17.37 7.17 3.03
C GLY A 266 16.04 7.28 2.28
N THR A 267 15.78 8.37 1.55
CA THR A 267 14.59 8.44 0.69
C THR A 267 15.02 8.17 -0.74
N GLU A 268 15.05 6.90 -1.14
CA GLU A 268 14.92 6.54 -2.55
C GLU A 268 13.50 6.94 -2.98
N SER A 269 13.32 8.24 -3.23
CA SER A 269 12.26 8.70 -4.13
C SER A 269 12.48 7.91 -5.41
N ASN A 270 11.50 7.07 -5.78
CA ASN A 270 11.45 6.44 -7.09
C ASN A 270 11.77 7.52 -8.12
N MET A 271 13.03 7.55 -8.56
CA MET A 271 13.39 8.35 -9.70
C MET A 271 12.49 7.83 -10.82
N LEU A 272 11.89 8.73 -11.60
CA LEU A 272 11.31 8.33 -12.87
C LEU A 272 12.41 7.54 -13.58
N HIS A 273 12.25 6.21 -13.61
CA HIS A 273 13.23 5.38 -14.25
C HIS A 273 13.05 5.59 -15.74
N ASP A 274 14.08 6.11 -16.40
CA ASP A 274 14.19 6.08 -17.86
C ASP A 274 14.59 4.67 -18.31
N PHE A 275 13.87 3.63 -17.87
CA PHE A 275 14.01 2.35 -18.53
C PHE A 275 13.39 2.49 -19.92
N GLU A 276 14.19 2.29 -20.96
CA GLU A 276 13.67 2.01 -22.29
C GLU A 276 12.78 0.77 -22.17
N LEU A 277 11.46 0.96 -22.13
CA LEU A 277 10.53 -0.14 -22.31
C LEU A 277 10.64 -0.55 -23.78
N PRO A 278 11.13 -1.77 -24.10
CA PRO A 278 11.03 -2.29 -25.46
C PRO A 278 9.56 -2.61 -25.72
N ILE A 279 8.77 -1.60 -26.09
CA ILE A 279 7.41 -1.78 -26.55
C ILE A 279 7.51 -2.43 -27.92
N SER A 280 7.37 -3.76 -27.97
CA SER A 280 7.35 -4.49 -29.23
C SER A 280 6.12 -4.08 -30.04
N LEU A 281 6.35 -3.38 -31.15
CA LEU A 281 5.31 -3.02 -32.11
C LEU A 281 4.95 -4.15 -33.06
N GLU A 282 5.61 -5.32 -32.97
CA GLU A 282 5.43 -6.48 -33.86
C GLU A 282 3.96 -6.94 -33.96
N ALA A 283 3.24 -6.87 -32.84
CA ALA A 283 1.81 -7.20 -32.82
C ALA A 283 0.97 -6.22 -33.68
N LEU A 284 1.36 -4.94 -33.74
CA LEU A 284 0.71 -3.93 -34.59
C LEU A 284 1.01 -4.15 -36.08
N TRP A 285 2.18 -4.70 -36.43
CA TRP A 285 2.52 -4.98 -37.84
C TRP A 285 1.53 -5.93 -38.51
N LYS A 286 0.96 -6.88 -37.76
CA LYS A 286 -0.10 -7.78 -38.23
C LYS A 286 -1.37 -7.05 -38.68
N PHE A 287 -1.55 -5.82 -38.21
CA PHE A 287 -2.73 -4.99 -38.50
C PHE A 287 -2.42 -3.80 -39.42
N GLY A 288 -1.20 -3.69 -39.96
CA GLY A 288 -0.78 -2.55 -40.80
C GLY A 288 0.11 -1.52 -40.08
N GLY A 289 0.72 -1.88 -38.95
CA GLY A 289 1.59 -1.00 -38.19
C GLY A 289 0.82 0.12 -37.50
N HIS A 290 1.37 1.34 -37.50
CA HIS A 290 0.78 2.50 -36.82
C HIS A 290 -0.62 2.89 -37.34
N GLU A 291 -0.88 2.70 -38.64
CA GLU A 291 -2.21 2.93 -39.26
C GLU A 291 -3.24 1.87 -38.84
N GLY A 292 -2.77 0.69 -38.42
CA GLY A 292 -3.54 -0.49 -38.04
C GLY A 292 -4.07 -0.53 -36.61
N ALA A 293 -3.79 0.49 -35.81
CA ALA A 293 -4.08 0.48 -34.37
C ALA A 293 -5.57 0.25 -34.06
N ALA A 294 -6.47 0.81 -34.87
CA ALA A 294 -7.91 0.63 -34.72
C ALA A 294 -8.35 -0.82 -34.98
N SER A 295 -7.80 -1.44 -36.02
CA SER A 295 -8.06 -2.85 -36.35
C SER A 295 -7.54 -3.79 -35.27
N GLY A 296 -6.34 -3.51 -34.73
CA GLY A 296 -5.77 -4.25 -33.60
C GLY A 296 -6.59 -4.11 -32.32
N PHE A 297 -7.10 -2.92 -32.02
CA PHE A 297 -8.01 -2.69 -30.90
C PHE A 297 -9.29 -3.51 -31.03
N MET A 298 -9.93 -3.51 -32.20
CA MET A 298 -11.17 -4.25 -32.44
C MET A 298 -10.96 -5.77 -32.35
N ALA A 299 -9.86 -6.29 -32.92
CA ALA A 299 -9.54 -7.72 -32.82
C ALA A 299 -9.30 -8.16 -31.36
N ARG A 300 -8.57 -7.35 -30.58
CA ARG A 300 -8.36 -7.61 -29.15
C ARG A 300 -9.66 -7.52 -28.36
N LYS A 301 -10.50 -6.52 -28.65
CA LYS A 301 -11.82 -6.36 -28.04
C LYS A 301 -12.68 -7.60 -28.25
N GLN A 302 -12.82 -8.05 -29.49
CA GLN A 302 -13.59 -9.25 -29.82
C GLN A 302 -13.05 -10.51 -29.12
N SER A 303 -11.73 -10.68 -29.07
CA SER A 303 -11.12 -11.82 -28.36
C SER A 303 -11.43 -11.80 -26.85
N ILE A 304 -11.34 -10.63 -26.22
CA ILE A 304 -11.66 -10.48 -24.78
C ILE A 304 -13.16 -10.69 -24.54
N GLU A 305 -14.02 -10.10 -25.34
CA GLU A 305 -15.48 -10.24 -25.21
C GLU A 305 -15.93 -11.69 -25.43
N ALA A 306 -15.32 -12.41 -26.38
CA ALA A 306 -15.58 -13.84 -26.59
C ALA A 306 -15.08 -14.71 -25.43
N THR A 307 -13.97 -14.33 -24.79
CA THR A 307 -13.39 -15.10 -23.67
C THR A 307 -14.15 -14.86 -22.36
N VAL A 308 -14.56 -13.61 -22.11
CA VAL A 308 -15.11 -13.18 -20.80
C VAL A 308 -16.65 -13.08 -20.83
N GLY A 309 -17.26 -13.00 -22.02
CA GLY A 309 -18.72 -12.93 -22.18
C GLY A 309 -19.34 -11.59 -21.76
N CYS A 310 -18.54 -10.55 -21.54
CA CYS A 310 -19.00 -9.21 -21.18
C CYS A 310 -18.43 -8.16 -22.14
N GLY A 311 -19.24 -7.14 -22.46
CA GLY A 311 -18.82 -6.04 -23.34
C GLY A 311 -17.68 -5.21 -22.74
N VAL A 312 -16.62 -5.01 -23.51
CA VAL A 312 -15.49 -4.16 -23.13
C VAL A 312 -15.83 -2.71 -23.49
N PRO A 313 -15.61 -1.73 -22.59
CA PRO A 313 -15.87 -0.33 -22.87
C PRO A 313 -15.14 0.17 -24.12
N GLU A 314 -15.85 0.92 -24.97
CA GLU A 314 -15.31 1.57 -26.16
C GLU A 314 -14.41 2.74 -25.74
N ASN A 315 -13.12 2.46 -25.58
CA ASN A 315 -12.09 3.48 -25.40
C ASN A 315 -11.09 3.35 -26.55
N ASP A 316 -11.56 3.66 -27.76
CA ASP A 316 -10.82 3.63 -29.02
C ASP A 316 -10.03 4.94 -29.27
N GLY A 317 -10.04 5.87 -28.30
CA GLY A 317 -9.42 7.19 -28.40
C GLY A 317 -10.14 8.16 -29.33
N ARG A 318 -11.29 7.78 -29.91
CA ARG A 318 -12.10 8.65 -30.78
C ARG A 318 -13.14 9.40 -29.96
N ARG A 319 -13.52 10.58 -30.46
CA ARG A 319 -14.62 11.35 -29.87
C ARG A 319 -15.94 10.70 -30.26
N HIS A 320 -16.55 9.96 -29.34
CA HIS A 320 -17.92 9.46 -29.54
C HIS A 320 -18.93 10.60 -29.33
N ALA A 321 -20.03 10.59 -30.06
CA ALA A 321 -21.09 11.61 -29.99
C ALA A 321 -21.72 11.76 -28.58
N ILE A 322 -21.51 10.79 -27.70
CA ILE A 322 -22.05 10.71 -26.33
C ILE A 322 -21.02 11.19 -25.28
N THR A 323 -19.78 11.48 -25.69
CA THR A 323 -18.72 11.90 -24.77
C THR A 323 -18.97 13.35 -24.34
N LEU A 324 -19.55 13.52 -23.15
CA LEU A 324 -19.73 14.84 -22.53
C LEU A 324 -18.37 15.52 -22.38
N THR A 325 -18.26 16.75 -22.88
CA THR A 325 -17.08 17.57 -22.60
C THR A 325 -16.98 17.84 -21.10
N VAL A 326 -15.78 18.10 -20.58
CA VAL A 326 -15.56 18.44 -19.17
C VAL A 326 -16.42 19.65 -18.76
N SER A 327 -16.63 20.57 -19.69
CA SER A 327 -17.50 21.74 -19.55
C SER A 327 -18.97 21.36 -19.37
N ASP A 328 -19.49 20.45 -20.20
CA ASP A 328 -20.87 19.97 -20.12
C ASP A 328 -21.12 19.14 -18.86
N TYR A 329 -20.14 18.34 -18.44
CA TYR A 329 -20.20 17.61 -17.18
C TYR A 329 -20.31 18.56 -15.99
N LYS A 330 -19.47 19.61 -15.96
CA LYS A 330 -19.51 20.64 -14.90
C LYS A 330 -20.84 21.38 -14.87
N ARG A 331 -21.39 21.75 -16.03
CA ARG A 331 -22.69 22.43 -16.14
C ARG A 331 -23.85 21.55 -15.64
N ARG A 332 -23.87 20.26 -16.00
CA ARG A 332 -24.92 19.32 -15.55
C ARG A 332 -24.85 18.97 -14.07
N ARG A 333 -23.68 19.12 -13.45
CA ARG A 333 -23.45 18.90 -12.02
C ARG A 333 -23.57 20.18 -11.18
N GLY A 334 -23.88 21.33 -11.79
CA GLY A 334 -23.99 22.61 -11.09
C GLY A 334 -22.65 23.12 -10.52
N LEU A 335 -21.54 22.73 -11.15
CA LEU A 335 -20.17 23.10 -10.75
C LEU A 335 -19.66 24.36 -11.47
N LEU A 336 -20.53 25.07 -12.18
CA LEU A 336 -20.28 26.30 -12.93
C LEU A 336 -21.33 27.35 -12.58
#